data_AF-A0A7J4LPI2-F1
#
_entry.id   AF-A0A7J4LPI2-F1
#
_cell.length_a   1.000
_cell.length_b   1.000
_cell.length_c   1.000
_cell.angle_alpha   90.00
_cell.angle_beta   90.00
_cell.angle_gamma   90.00
#
_symmetry.space_group_name_H-M   'P 1'
#
loop_
_entity.id
_entity.type
_entity.pdbx_description
1 polymer ?
#
loop_
_entity_poly.entity_id
_entity_poly.type
_entity_poly.pdbx_seq_one_letter_code
_entity_poly.pdbx_strand_id
1 'polypeptide(L)'
;MGDAQVFPFWTGVCSDTKKLRSCVEAMERTGLTAPWPLKYTAQREKDEQWFFSELLVKNYETNSIWMHLGLCYLDVLKKYDQKRFRVHLEQYSKLIEKHQTFLEVYDQNESPFSTPFYLADEGMLWVSKWLWLKEKVKRK
;
A
#
# COMPACT_ATOMS: atom_id res chain seq x y z
N MET A 1 6.48 -4.75 8.85
CA MET A 1 5.44 -3.82 8.36
C MET A 1 5.88 -3.24 7.03
N GLY A 2 4.96 -2.98 6.09
CA GLY A 2 5.30 -2.58 4.71
C GLY A 2 5.86 -1.16 4.59
N ASP A 3 5.33 -0.22 5.37
CA ASP A 3 5.82 1.16 5.48
C ASP A 3 7.28 1.23 5.93
N ALA A 4 7.66 0.48 6.97
CA ALA A 4 9.03 0.43 7.49
C ALA A 4 10.04 -0.04 6.43
N GLN A 5 9.60 -0.85 5.47
CA GLN A 5 10.43 -1.32 4.37
C GLN A 5 10.57 -0.30 3.22
N VAL A 6 9.61 0.63 3.11
CA VAL A 6 9.54 1.60 2.00
C VAL A 6 10.07 2.97 2.41
N PHE A 7 9.81 3.41 3.63
CA PHE A 7 10.09 4.77 4.10
C PHE A 7 11.57 5.15 4.04
N PRO A 8 12.54 4.29 4.41
CA PRO A 8 13.95 4.62 4.27
C PRO A 8 14.35 5.00 2.84
N PHE A 9 13.76 4.34 1.83
CA PHE A 9 14.03 4.62 0.42
C PHE A 9 13.22 5.80 -0.12
N TRP A 10 11.98 5.95 0.34
CA TRP A 10 11.11 7.04 -0.07
C TRP A 10 11.63 8.40 0.41
N THR A 11 12.07 8.47 1.68
CA THR A 11 12.66 9.66 2.29
C THR A 11 14.09 9.95 1.83
N GLY A 12 14.76 8.96 1.24
CA GLY A 12 16.15 9.08 0.78
C GLY A 12 17.20 8.81 1.84
N VAL A 13 16.82 8.39 3.06
CA VAL A 13 17.74 7.93 4.12
C VAL A 13 18.58 6.75 3.62
N CYS A 14 18.00 5.87 2.81
CA CYS A 14 18.70 4.80 2.11
C CYS A 14 18.52 4.98 0.59
N SER A 15 19.63 5.09 -0.15
CA SER A 15 19.64 5.28 -1.60
C SER A 15 20.26 4.10 -2.37
N ASP A 16 20.65 3.04 -1.66
CA ASP A 16 21.28 1.85 -2.22
C ASP A 16 20.26 1.01 -3.01
N THR A 17 20.46 0.96 -4.33
CA THR A 17 19.55 0.29 -5.27
C THR A 17 19.57 -1.24 -5.14
N LYS A 18 20.69 -1.83 -4.70
CA LYS A 18 20.79 -3.27 -4.45
C LYS A 18 20.00 -3.64 -3.21
N LYS A 19 20.11 -2.84 -2.14
CA LYS A 19 19.29 -3.01 -0.93
C LYS A 19 17.82 -2.84 -1.22
N LEU A 20 17.44 -1.84 -2.01
CA LEU A 20 16.05 -1.66 -2.42
C LEU A 20 15.53 -2.88 -3.17
N ARG A 21 16.28 -3.39 -4.16
CA ARG A 21 15.86 -4.57 -4.94
C ARG A 21 15.64 -5.78 -4.02
N SER A 22 16.61 -6.05 -3.14
CA SER A 22 16.51 -7.13 -2.16
C SER A 22 15.31 -6.96 -1.22
N CYS A 23 15.03 -5.73 -0.79
CA CYS A 23 13.87 -5.38 0.02
C CYS A 23 12.55 -5.66 -0.73
N VAL A 24 12.42 -5.21 -1.99
CA VAL A 24 11.24 -5.47 -2.83
C VAL A 24 11.02 -6.97 -3.02
N GLU A 25 12.07 -7.73 -3.32
CA GLU A 25 11.97 -9.19 -3.43
C GLU A 25 11.54 -9.86 -2.11
N ALA A 26 12.02 -9.36 -0.97
CA ALA A 26 11.59 -9.85 0.34
C ALA A 26 10.11 -9.50 0.62
N MET A 27 9.67 -8.31 0.25
CA MET A 27 8.26 -7.90 0.36
C MET A 27 7.33 -8.76 -0.52
N GLU A 28 7.78 -9.13 -1.73
CA GLU A 28 7.04 -10.05 -2.59
C GLU A 28 6.96 -11.46 -1.99
N ARG A 29 8.10 -12.02 -1.53
CA ARG A 29 8.13 -13.36 -0.90
C ARG A 29 7.25 -13.45 0.33
N THR A 30 7.14 -12.37 1.09
CA THR A 30 6.29 -12.29 2.29
C THR A 30 4.84 -11.92 1.98
N GLY A 31 4.51 -11.63 0.72
CA GLY A 31 3.14 -11.26 0.32
C GLY A 31 2.71 -9.85 0.74
N LEU A 32 3.66 -8.96 1.07
CA LEU A 32 3.38 -7.55 1.40
C LEU A 32 2.92 -6.75 0.18
N THR A 33 3.24 -7.20 -1.03
CA THR A 33 2.90 -6.52 -2.30
C THR A 33 1.79 -7.23 -3.09
N ALA A 34 1.17 -8.25 -2.50
CA ALA A 34 0.12 -9.06 -3.13
C ALA A 34 -1.11 -9.18 -2.21
N PRO A 35 -2.36 -9.05 -2.71
CA PRO A 35 -2.72 -8.75 -4.10
C PRO A 35 -2.48 -7.28 -4.49
N TRP A 36 -2.19 -6.42 -3.51
CA TRP A 36 -2.16 -4.97 -3.65
C TRP A 36 -0.80 -4.38 -3.28
N PRO A 37 -0.45 -3.23 -3.86
CA PRO A 37 0.90 -2.69 -3.89
C PRO A 37 1.64 -2.65 -2.57
N LEU A 38 0.96 -2.35 -1.46
CA LEU A 38 1.59 -2.44 -0.15
C LEU A 38 0.54 -2.67 0.96
N LYS A 39 0.61 -3.83 1.61
CA LYS A 39 -0.07 -4.11 2.87
C LYS A 39 0.69 -3.49 4.04
N TYR A 40 -0.03 -3.14 5.10
CA TYR A 40 0.60 -2.72 6.35
C TYR A 40 1.38 -3.90 6.99
N THR A 41 0.80 -5.09 7.01
CA THR A 41 1.47 -6.32 7.50
C THR A 41 1.25 -7.52 6.57
N ALA A 42 2.16 -8.50 6.61
CA ALA A 42 2.10 -9.72 5.79
C ALA A 42 1.19 -10.79 6.40
N GLN A 43 1.30 -11.00 7.72
CA GLN A 43 0.55 -11.99 8.48
C GLN A 43 0.80 -11.79 9.98
N ARG A 44 -0.14 -12.29 10.81
CA ARG A 44 -0.13 -12.24 12.28
C ARG A 44 1.14 -12.89 12.84
N GLU A 45 1.92 -12.17 13.65
CA GLU A 45 2.74 -12.84 14.66
C GLU A 45 1.78 -13.44 15.69
N LYS A 46 1.90 -14.75 15.93
CA LYS A 46 0.96 -15.50 16.78
C LYS A 46 1.01 -15.11 18.27
N ASP A 47 1.93 -14.24 18.67
CA ASP A 47 2.33 -14.12 20.07
C ASP A 47 1.89 -12.83 20.78
N GLU A 48 1.21 -11.89 20.11
CA GLU A 48 0.71 -10.66 20.74
C GLU A 48 -0.82 -10.56 20.74
N GLN A 49 -1.48 -11.51 21.41
CA GLN A 49 -2.92 -11.44 21.68
C GLN A 49 -3.22 -10.52 22.87
N TRP A 50 -3.35 -9.22 22.61
CA TRP A 50 -3.98 -8.31 23.57
C TRP A 50 -5.50 -8.38 23.38
N PHE A 51 -6.16 -9.24 24.18
CA PHE A 51 -7.58 -9.58 24.09
C PHE A 51 -8.55 -8.38 24.04
N PHE A 52 -8.15 -7.22 24.57
CA PHE A 52 -8.97 -6.00 24.58
C PHE A 52 -8.84 -5.12 23.31
N SER A 53 -7.72 -5.15 22.59
CA SER A 53 -7.56 -4.38 21.34
C SER A 53 -8.23 -5.08 20.14
N GLU A 54 -8.30 -6.42 20.15
CA GLU A 54 -8.96 -7.20 19.10
C GLU A 54 -10.49 -7.03 19.04
N LEU A 55 -11.15 -6.64 20.14
CA LEU A 55 -12.61 -6.51 20.16
C LEU A 55 -13.09 -5.17 19.56
N LEU A 56 -12.27 -4.12 19.68
CA LEU A 56 -12.60 -2.77 19.19
C LEU A 56 -12.04 -2.47 17.79
N VAL A 57 -10.93 -3.12 17.40
CA VAL A 57 -10.16 -2.78 16.19
C VAL A 57 -9.77 -4.05 15.41
N LYS A 58 -10.73 -4.98 15.28
CA LYS A 58 -10.51 -6.25 14.59
C LYS A 58 -10.13 -5.98 13.11
N ASN A 59 -8.93 -6.41 12.71
CA ASN A 59 -8.39 -6.38 11.33
C ASN A 59 -7.91 -5.02 10.77
N TYR A 60 -7.89 -3.94 11.54
CA TYR A 60 -7.51 -2.61 11.04
C TYR A 60 -6.03 -2.47 10.67
N GLU A 61 -5.13 -3.18 11.35
CA GLU A 61 -3.70 -3.16 11.01
C GLU A 61 -3.27 -4.44 10.29
N THR A 62 -3.95 -5.54 10.55
CA THR A 62 -3.48 -6.86 10.11
C THR A 62 -3.62 -7.04 8.59
N ASN A 63 -4.74 -6.58 8.04
CA ASN A 63 -5.20 -6.93 6.70
C ASN A 63 -5.62 -5.73 5.86
N SER A 64 -5.48 -4.53 6.41
CA SER A 64 -5.82 -3.28 5.76
C SER A 64 -4.77 -2.89 4.73
N ILE A 65 -5.26 -2.28 3.66
CA ILE A 65 -4.42 -1.75 2.59
C ILE A 65 -4.66 -0.25 2.59
N TRP A 66 -3.69 0.46 3.15
CA TRP A 66 -3.69 1.91 3.19
C TRP A 66 -3.21 2.47 1.87
N MET A 67 -4.08 3.19 1.19
CA MET A 67 -3.79 3.63 -0.16
C MET A 67 -2.62 4.61 -0.23
N HIS A 68 -2.43 5.48 0.77
CA HIS A 68 -1.30 6.43 0.77
C HIS A 68 0.07 5.74 0.91
N LEU A 69 0.15 4.62 1.64
CA LEU A 69 1.40 3.88 1.82
C LEU A 69 1.86 3.28 0.49
N GLY A 70 0.94 2.68 -0.27
CA GLY A 70 1.26 2.18 -1.60
C GLY A 70 1.63 3.29 -2.61
N LEU A 71 1.18 4.54 -2.42
CA LEU A 71 1.65 5.68 -3.22
C LEU A 71 3.12 6.04 -2.92
N CYS A 72 3.57 5.87 -1.67
CA CYS A 72 4.98 6.04 -1.32
C CYS A 72 5.83 4.93 -1.94
N TYR A 73 5.31 3.70 -1.97
CA TYR A 73 5.96 2.59 -2.65
C TYR A 73 6.06 2.81 -4.17
N LEU A 74 5.01 3.31 -4.80
CA LEU A 74 5.02 3.68 -6.22
C LEU A 74 6.07 4.76 -6.55
N ASP A 75 6.27 5.76 -5.70
CA ASP A 75 7.34 6.76 -5.86
C ASP A 75 8.73 6.10 -5.88
N VAL A 76 8.96 5.13 -5.00
CA VAL A 76 10.21 4.38 -4.93
C VAL A 76 10.37 3.54 -6.20
N LEU A 77 9.35 2.75 -6.57
CA LEU A 77 9.41 1.92 -7.78
C LEU A 77 9.63 2.75 -9.05
N LYS A 78 9.01 3.92 -9.17
CA LYS A 78 9.21 4.81 -10.33
C LYS A 78 10.67 5.17 -10.54
N LYS A 79 11.47 5.29 -9.48
CA LYS A 79 12.91 5.60 -9.59
C LYS A 79 13.75 4.39 -10.02
N TYR A 80 13.38 3.18 -9.60
CA TYR A 80 14.29 2.02 -9.64
C TYR A 80 13.76 0.78 -10.39
N ASP A 81 12.45 0.64 -10.55
CA ASP A 81 11.78 -0.49 -11.22
C ASP A 81 10.52 -0.01 -11.95
N GLN A 82 10.72 0.56 -13.13
CA GLN A 82 9.65 1.09 -13.98
C GLN A 82 8.62 0.03 -14.41
N LYS A 83 9.03 -1.25 -14.49
CA LYS A 83 8.12 -2.33 -14.87
C LYS A 83 7.12 -2.59 -13.75
N ARG A 84 7.59 -2.83 -12.51
CA ARG A 84 6.71 -3.01 -11.35
C ARG A 84 5.87 -1.78 -11.04
N PHE A 85 6.47 -0.60 -11.21
CA PHE A 85 5.74 0.67 -11.05
C PHE A 85 4.48 0.72 -11.92
N ARG A 86 4.59 0.38 -13.22
CA ARG A 86 3.43 0.38 -14.14
C ARG A 86 2.37 -0.65 -13.75
N VAL A 87 2.78 -1.84 -13.32
CA VAL A 87 1.85 -2.89 -12.86
C VAL A 87 1.02 -2.39 -11.68
N HIS A 88 1.68 -1.87 -10.65
CA HIS A 88 0.97 -1.39 -9.46
C HIS A 88 0.16 -0.12 -9.74
N LEU A 89 0.64 0.78 -10.59
CA LEU A 89 -0.12 1.97 -11.00
C LEU A 89 -1.44 1.59 -11.69
N GLU A 90 -1.42 0.54 -12.51
CA GLU A 90 -2.60 0.00 -13.17
C GLU A 90 -3.56 -0.67 -12.19
N GLN A 91 -3.05 -1.38 -11.18
CA GLN A 91 -3.88 -1.91 -10.09
C GLN A 91 -4.63 -0.80 -9.36
N TYR A 92 -3.97 0.33 -9.06
CA TYR A 92 -4.65 1.51 -8.50
C TYR A 92 -5.73 2.06 -9.44
N SER A 93 -5.47 2.15 -10.76
CA SER A 93 -6.48 2.61 -11.73
C SER A 93 -7.75 1.75 -11.62
N LYS A 94 -7.60 0.43 -11.61
CA LYS A 94 -8.72 -0.52 -11.52
C LYS A 94 -9.52 -0.38 -10.24
N LEU A 95 -8.87 -0.17 -9.10
CA LEU A 95 -9.55 0.08 -7.83
C LEU A 95 -10.34 1.39 -7.85
N ILE A 96 -9.73 2.48 -8.31
CA ILE A 96 -10.40 3.78 -8.39
C ILE A 96 -11.59 3.72 -9.35
N GLU A 97 -11.45 3.04 -10.49
CA GLU A 97 -12.52 2.87 -11.47
C GLU A 97 -13.65 1.98 -10.94
N LYS A 98 -13.33 0.88 -10.25
CA LYS A 98 -14.30 -0.03 -9.63
C LYS A 98 -15.16 0.67 -8.57
N HIS A 99 -14.54 1.49 -7.73
CA HIS A 99 -15.23 2.17 -6.62
C HIS A 99 -15.71 3.58 -6.97
N GLN A 100 -15.37 4.09 -8.16
CA GLN A 100 -15.63 5.46 -8.62
C GLN A 100 -15.14 6.55 -7.64
N THR A 101 -14.22 6.21 -6.75
CA THR A 101 -13.66 7.09 -5.72
C THR A 101 -12.29 6.58 -5.30
N PHE A 102 -11.53 7.41 -4.58
CA PHE A 102 -10.27 7.00 -3.98
C PHE A 102 -10.49 6.79 -2.49
N LEU A 103 -10.61 5.53 -2.08
CA LEU A 103 -10.86 5.14 -0.69
C LEU A 103 -9.60 5.29 0.16
N GLU A 104 -9.79 5.52 1.46
CA GLU A 104 -8.70 5.57 2.44
C GLU A 104 -8.03 4.20 2.61
N VAL A 105 -8.85 3.18 2.86
CA VAL A 105 -8.42 1.84 3.25
C VAL A 105 -9.31 0.78 2.59
N TYR A 106 -8.66 -0.24 2.05
CA TYR A 106 -9.33 -1.45 1.54
C TYR A 106 -9.11 -2.65 2.47
N ASP A 107 -10.06 -3.57 2.47
CA ASP A 107 -9.85 -4.92 2.97
C ASP A 107 -9.16 -5.83 1.93
N GLN A 108 -8.90 -7.09 2.29
CA GLN A 108 -8.25 -8.06 1.38
C GLN A 108 -9.09 -8.41 0.15
N ASN A 109 -10.39 -8.18 0.19
CA ASN A 109 -11.35 -8.50 -0.85
C ASN A 109 -11.66 -7.29 -1.73
N GLU A 110 -10.84 -6.23 -1.68
CA GLU A 110 -11.05 -4.98 -2.41
C GLU A 110 -12.32 -4.23 -1.99
N SER A 111 -12.89 -4.51 -0.82
CA SER A 111 -14.03 -3.76 -0.32
C SER A 111 -13.55 -2.60 0.55
N PRO A 112 -14.33 -1.51 0.68
CA PRO A 112 -14.05 -0.47 1.66
C PRO A 112 -13.90 -1.09 3.04
N PHE A 113 -12.80 -0.78 3.72
CA PHE A 113 -12.58 -1.31 5.05
C PHE A 113 -13.65 -0.78 6.02
N SER A 114 -14.30 -1.67 6.77
CA SER A 114 -15.37 -1.29 7.69
C SER A 114 -15.38 -2.19 8.93
N THR A 115 -15.60 -1.57 10.08
CA THR A 115 -15.82 -2.19 11.39
C THR A 115 -16.98 -1.45 12.09
N PRO A 116 -17.55 -1.97 13.19
CA PRO A 116 -18.64 -1.28 13.89
C PRO A 116 -18.34 0.16 14.35
N PHE A 117 -17.07 0.55 14.45
CA PHE A 117 -16.64 1.88 14.92
C PHE A 117 -15.79 2.66 13.90
N TYR A 118 -15.57 2.13 12.70
CA TYR A 118 -14.77 2.78 11.67
C TYR A 118 -15.25 2.37 10.29
N LEU A 119 -15.46 3.36 9.43
CA LEU A 119 -15.75 3.18 8.01
C LEU A 119 -14.67 3.93 7.23
N ALA A 120 -14.10 3.28 6.21
CA ALA A 120 -13.12 3.92 5.34
C ALA A 120 -13.70 5.19 4.70
N ASP A 121 -12.94 6.27 4.73
CA ASP A 121 -13.35 7.53 4.11
C ASP A 121 -13.25 7.46 2.57
N GLU A 122 -14.07 8.26 1.90
CA GLU A 122 -14.15 8.37 0.45
C GLU A 122 -13.55 9.69 -0.04
N GLY A 123 -13.15 9.76 -1.32
CA GLY A 123 -12.75 11.02 -1.93
C GLY A 123 -11.42 11.57 -1.40
N MET A 124 -10.52 10.68 -0.96
CA MET A 124 -9.25 11.09 -0.35
C MET A 124 -8.41 11.95 -1.30
N LEU A 125 -7.94 13.10 -0.81
CA LEU A 125 -7.07 14.02 -1.56
C LEU A 125 -5.76 13.40 -2.02
N TRP A 126 -5.36 12.26 -1.45
CA TRP A 126 -4.21 11.46 -1.88
C TRP A 126 -4.27 11.04 -3.34
N VAL A 127 -5.47 10.99 -3.95
CA VAL A 127 -5.66 10.76 -5.39
C VAL A 127 -4.85 11.73 -6.25
N SER A 128 -4.62 12.96 -5.78
CA SER A 128 -3.78 13.95 -6.47
C SER A 128 -2.36 13.44 -6.74
N LYS A 129 -1.77 12.70 -5.79
CA LYS A 129 -0.45 12.08 -5.95
C LYS A 129 -0.48 10.94 -6.96
N TRP A 130 -1.53 10.12 -6.96
CA TRP A 130 -1.72 9.10 -8.00
C TRP A 130 -1.86 9.72 -9.40
N LEU A 131 -2.66 10.79 -9.53
CA LEU A 131 -2.82 11.52 -10.80
C LEU A 131 -1.48 12.06 -11.30
N TRP A 132 -0.68 12.66 -10.42
CA TRP A 132 0.67 13.13 -10.74
C TRP A 132 1.59 11.99 -11.21
N LEU A 133 1.55 10.83 -10.53
CA LEU A 133 2.30 9.64 -10.93
C LEU A 133 1.88 9.15 -12.32
N LYS A 134 0.58 9.11 -12.60
CA LYS A 134 -0.02 8.69 -13.88
C LYS A 134 0.34 9.63 -15.02
N GLU A 135 0.29 10.94 -14.79
CA GLU A 135 0.66 11.94 -15.79
C GLU A 135 2.14 11.84 -16.21
N LYS A 136 3.03 11.60 -15.24
CA LYS A 136 4.48 11.45 -15.51
C LYS A 136 4.83 10.21 -16.34
N VAL A 137 3.94 9.22 -16.42
CA VAL A 137 4.10 8.07 -17.33
C VAL A 137 3.77 8.45 -18.77
N LYS A 138 2.74 9.27 -18.99
CA LYS A 138 2.28 9.68 -20.33
C LYS A 138 3.23 10.63 -21.06
N ARG A 139 4.10 11.33 -20.33
CA ARG A 139 5.03 12.34 -20.85
C ARG A 139 6.42 11.80 -21.23
N LYS A 140 6.58 10.48 -21.37
CA LYS A 140 7.79 9.82 -21.87
C LYS A 140 7.48 9.13 -23.18
#